data_AF-A0A1Y4EQW0-F1
#
_entry.id   AF-A0A1Y4EQW0-F1
#
_cell.length_a   1.000
_cell.length_b   1.000
_cell.length_c   1.000
_cell.angle_alpha   90.00
_cell.angle_beta   90.00
_cell.angle_gamma   90.00
#
_symmetry.space_group_name_H-M   'P 1'
#
loop_
_entity.id
_entity.type
_entity.pdbx_description
1 polymer ?
#
loop_
_entity_poly.entity_id
_entity_poly.type
_entity_poly.pdbx_seq_one_letter_code
_entity_poly.pdbx_strand_id
1 'polypeptide(L)'
;MWKYYALLSALFAALTAIFAKVGVKDINSDLATAIRTTVILLLTWGIVLFGQHVGEIREIPRHAWLFLVLSGVATGLSWLFYFKALQTGDVSRVAPIDKLSVVITICLSFLFLKEPVSLRVVVGALLITGGSIIMLIK
;
A
#
# COMPACT_ATOMS: atom_id res chain seq x y z
N MET A 1 12.84 8.23 14.66
CA MET A 1 11.54 8.84 14.31
C MET A 1 10.78 8.04 13.25
N TRP A 2 11.28 7.83 12.02
CA TRP A 2 10.56 7.11 10.95
C TRP A 2 10.11 5.67 11.30
N LYS A 3 10.88 4.95 12.14
CA LYS A 3 10.55 3.58 12.58
C LYS A 3 9.20 3.50 13.31
N TYR A 4 8.86 4.50 14.12
CA TYR A 4 7.58 4.54 14.84
C TYR A 4 6.40 4.72 13.88
N TYR A 5 6.54 5.62 12.88
CA TYR A 5 5.55 5.80 11.83
C TYR A 5 5.40 4.55 10.96
N ALA A 6 6.48 3.82 10.70
CA ALA A 6 6.42 2.55 9.98
C ALA A 6 5.66 1.47 10.76
N LEU A 7 5.87 1.35 12.07
CA LEU A 7 5.12 0.43 12.92
C LEU A 7 3.63 0.80 12.98
N LEU A 8 3.32 2.09 13.11
CA LEU A 8 1.95 2.57 13.12
C LEU A 8 1.26 2.32 11.77
N SER A 9 1.97 2.53 10.65
CA SER A 9 1.51 2.19 9.31
C SER A 9 1.21 0.69 9.17
N ALA A 10 2.07 -0.19 9.70
CA ALA A 10 1.83 -1.63 9.70
C ALA A 10 0.57 -2.02 10.48
N LEU A 11 0.33 -1.38 11.64
CA LEU A 11 -0.89 -1.58 12.42
C LEU A 11 -2.14 -1.16 11.63
N PHE A 12 -2.14 0.04 11.03
CA PHE A 12 -3.28 0.50 10.23
C PHE A 12 -3.48 -0.32 8.96
N ALA A 13 -2.41 -0.84 8.36
CA ALA A 13 -2.51 -1.77 7.22
C ALA A 13 -3.19 -3.07 7.64
N ALA A 14 -2.87 -3.62 8.82
CA ALA A 14 -3.53 -4.80 9.36
C ALA A 14 -5.04 -4.54 9.64
N LEU A 15 -5.37 -3.43 10.30
CA LEU A 15 -6.77 -3.03 10.52
C LEU A 15 -7.52 -2.86 9.20
N THR A 16 -6.86 -2.24 8.22
CA THR A 16 -7.41 -2.05 6.87
C THR A 16 -7.76 -3.39 6.21
N ALA A 17 -6.89 -4.40 6.30
CA ALA A 17 -7.16 -5.72 5.73
C ALA A 17 -8.37 -6.38 6.39
N ILE A 18 -8.48 -6.31 7.72
CA ILE A 18 -9.61 -6.89 8.46
C ILE A 18 -10.93 -6.16 8.15
N PHE A 19 -10.95 -4.83 8.26
CA PHE A 19 -12.15 -4.04 7.95
C PHE A 19 -12.55 -4.16 6.48
N ALA A 20 -11.60 -4.25 5.55
CA ALA A 20 -11.89 -4.48 4.14
C ALA A 20 -12.49 -5.87 3.90
N LYS A 21 -11.94 -6.93 4.50
CA LYS A 21 -12.50 -8.27 4.38
C LYS A 21 -13.95 -8.32 4.86
N VAL A 22 -14.24 -7.67 6.00
CA VAL A 22 -15.61 -7.58 6.53
C VAL A 22 -16.49 -6.72 5.62
N GLY A 23 -16.02 -5.54 5.22
CA GLY A 23 -16.81 -4.58 4.46
C GLY A 23 -17.04 -4.93 2.99
N VAL A 24 -16.19 -5.77 2.37
CA VAL A 24 -16.30 -6.20 0.96
C VAL A 24 -17.07 -7.53 0.83
N LYS A 25 -17.36 -8.23 1.93
CA LYS A 25 -17.99 -9.55 1.89
C LYS A 25 -19.35 -9.54 1.18
N ASP A 26 -20.17 -8.53 1.46
CA ASP A 26 -21.58 -8.49 1.05
C ASP A 26 -21.88 -7.42 -0.02
N ILE A 27 -20.86 -6.71 -0.52
CA ILE A 27 -20.99 -5.69 -1.56
C ILE A 27 -19.93 -5.83 -2.65
N ASN A 28 -20.15 -5.21 -3.80
CA ASN A 28 -19.17 -5.17 -4.87
C ASN A 28 -17.85 -4.53 -4.39
N SER A 29 -16.70 -5.17 -4.66
CA SER A 29 -15.36 -4.74 -4.25
C SER A 29 -14.98 -3.36 -4.78
N ASP A 30 -15.43 -3.02 -5.98
CA ASP A 30 -15.09 -1.77 -6.65
C ASP A 30 -15.88 -0.62 -6.00
N LEU A 31 -17.17 -0.87 -5.68
CA LEU A 31 -18.00 0.05 -4.90
C LEU A 31 -17.41 0.28 -3.50
N ALA A 32 -17.05 -0.79 -2.79
CA ALA A 32 -16.41 -0.70 -1.47
C ALA A 32 -15.11 0.12 -1.53
N THR A 33 -14.32 -0.06 -2.59
CA THR A 33 -13.08 0.68 -2.80
C THR A 33 -13.37 2.16 -3.06
N ALA A 34 -14.37 2.49 -3.89
CA ALA A 34 -14.77 3.87 -4.18
C ALA A 34 -15.27 4.62 -2.92
N ILE A 35 -16.04 3.96 -2.07
CA ILE A 35 -16.49 4.55 -0.79
C ILE A 35 -15.27 4.86 0.08
N ARG A 36 -14.34 3.91 0.20
CA ARG A 36 -13.15 4.08 1.04
C ARG A 36 -12.19 5.15 0.52
N THR A 37 -11.97 5.22 -0.80
CA THR A 37 -11.13 6.26 -1.39
C THR A 37 -11.76 7.63 -1.19
N THR A 38 -13.08 7.75 -1.21
CA THR A 38 -13.79 9.00 -0.89
C THR A 38 -13.56 9.43 0.56
N VAL A 39 -13.65 8.50 1.52
CA VAL A 39 -13.33 8.80 2.93
C VAL A 39 -11.88 9.27 3.09
N ILE A 40 -10.94 8.60 2.42
CA ILE A 40 -9.52 8.98 2.46
C ILE A 40 -9.30 10.36 1.82
N LEU A 41 -9.95 10.64 0.69
CA LEU A 41 -9.89 11.94 0.01
C LEU A 41 -10.35 13.06 0.95
N LEU A 42 -11.52 12.91 1.59
CA LEU A 42 -12.04 13.91 2.52
C LEU A 42 -11.11 14.11 3.72
N LEU A 43 -10.57 13.02 4.27
CA LEU A 43 -9.64 13.07 5.39
C LEU A 43 -8.34 13.80 5.02
N THR A 44 -7.70 13.44 3.91
CA THR A 44 -6.40 14.01 3.51
C THR A 44 -6.53 15.45 3.05
N TRP A 45 -7.54 15.78 2.26
CA TRP A 45 -7.80 17.17 1.88
C TRP A 45 -8.24 18.03 3.05
N GLY A 46 -9.01 17.47 4.00
CA GLY A 46 -9.34 18.15 5.25
C GLY A 46 -8.08 18.59 5.99
N ILE A 47 -7.11 17.69 6.17
CA ILE A 47 -5.83 18.01 6.83
C ILE A 47 -5.06 19.11 6.08
N VAL A 48 -4.99 19.05 4.74
CA VAL A 48 -4.31 20.07 3.92
C VAL A 48 -4.98 21.45 4.09
N LEU A 49 -6.31 21.49 4.06
CA LEU A 49 -7.10 22.72 4.22
C LEU A 49 -6.95 23.32 5.62
N PHE A 50 -7.10 22.51 6.67
CA PHE A 50 -6.94 22.97 8.06
C PHE A 50 -5.50 23.37 8.38
N GLY A 51 -4.52 22.70 7.78
CA GLY A 51 -3.11 23.04 7.93
C GLY A 51 -2.64 24.23 7.07
N GLN A 52 -3.51 24.83 6.24
CA GLN A 52 -3.18 25.94 5.34
C GLN A 52 -2.10 25.64 4.28
N HIS A 53 -1.89 24.36 3.93
CA HIS A 53 -0.86 23.93 2.96
C HIS A 53 -1.30 24.07 1.49
N VAL A 54 -2.49 24.63 1.22
CA VAL A 54 -3.05 24.76 -0.15
C VAL A 54 -2.16 25.61 -1.06
N GLY A 55 -1.47 26.61 -0.50
CA GLY A 55 -0.56 27.49 -1.25
C GLY A 55 0.62 26.74 -1.88
N GLU A 56 1.08 25.67 -1.23
CA GLU A 56 2.24 24.86 -1.64
C GLU A 56 1.99 24.11 -2.96
N ILE A 57 0.73 23.91 -3.35
CA ILE A 57 0.36 23.29 -4.62
C ILE A 57 1.03 24.01 -5.81
N ARG A 58 1.22 25.33 -5.71
CA ARG A 58 1.85 26.14 -6.76
C ARG A 58 3.36 25.90 -6.88
N GLU A 59 3.99 25.40 -5.83
CA GLU A 59 5.42 25.12 -5.76
C GLU A 59 5.76 23.71 -6.25
N ILE A 60 4.75 22.84 -6.42
CA ILE A 60 4.95 21.47 -6.88
C ILE A 60 5.46 21.47 -8.33
N PRO A 61 6.66 20.90 -8.59
CA PRO A 61 7.21 20.87 -9.92
C PRO A 61 6.44 19.91 -10.84
N ARG A 62 6.40 20.21 -12.14
CA ARG A 62 5.61 19.44 -13.13
C ARG A 62 5.94 17.94 -13.17
N HIS A 63 7.19 17.57 -12.95
CA HIS A 63 7.59 16.16 -12.92
C HIS A 63 7.03 15.44 -11.68
N ALA A 64 6.92 16.13 -10.54
CA ALA A 64 6.31 15.56 -9.33
C ALA A 64 4.83 15.26 -9.56
N TRP A 65 4.10 16.11 -10.28
CA TRP A 65 2.71 15.83 -10.67
C TRP A 65 2.56 14.51 -11.44
N LEU A 66 3.44 14.24 -12.40
CA LEU A 66 3.42 12.99 -13.15
C LEU A 66 3.60 11.79 -12.22
N PHE A 67 4.60 11.81 -11.35
CA PHE A 67 4.84 10.72 -10.40
C PHE A 67 3.73 10.58 -9.36
N LEU A 68 3.11 11.68 -8.91
CA LEU A 68 1.96 11.65 -8.00
C LEU A 68 0.74 11.00 -8.66
N VAL A 69 0.45 11.33 -9.92
CA VAL A 69 -0.64 10.71 -10.68
C VAL A 69 -0.36 9.22 -10.91
N LEU A 70 0.85 8.86 -11.35
CA LEU A 70 1.24 7.45 -11.54
C LEU A 70 1.17 6.65 -10.23
N SER A 71 1.62 7.24 -9.12
CA SER A 71 1.54 6.65 -7.78
C SER A 71 0.09 6.46 -7.33
N GLY A 72 -0.78 7.44 -7.57
CA GLY A 72 -2.21 7.36 -7.27
C GLY A 72 -2.91 6.26 -8.08
N VAL A 73 -2.61 6.15 -9.37
CA VAL A 73 -3.13 5.08 -10.24
C VAL A 73 -2.63 3.71 -9.75
N ALA A 74 -1.34 3.57 -9.46
CA ALA A 74 -0.75 2.33 -8.96
C ALA A 74 -1.39 1.90 -7.62
N THR A 75 -1.62 2.85 -6.71
CA THR A 75 -2.28 2.60 -5.42
C THR A 75 -3.73 2.18 -5.61
N GLY A 76 -4.48 2.86 -6.48
CA GLY A 76 -5.85 2.50 -6.82
C GLY A 76 -5.97 1.09 -7.39
N LEU A 77 -5.13 0.76 -8.38
CA LEU A 77 -5.07 -0.58 -8.96
C LEU A 77 -4.68 -1.65 -7.93
N SER A 78 -3.66 -1.37 -7.11
CA SER A 78 -3.24 -2.27 -6.03
C SER A 78 -4.41 -2.61 -5.10
N TRP A 79 -5.17 -1.61 -4.67
CA TRP A 79 -6.34 -1.81 -3.81
C TRP A 79 -7.48 -2.57 -4.49
N LEU A 80 -7.79 -2.25 -5.75
CA LEU A 80 -8.83 -2.97 -6.49
C LEU A 80 -8.51 -4.48 -6.57
N PHE A 81 -7.28 -4.83 -6.97
CA PHE A 81 -6.87 -6.23 -7.04
C PHE A 81 -6.78 -6.89 -5.64
N TYR A 82 -6.24 -6.19 -4.64
CA TYR A 82 -6.11 -6.71 -3.28
C TYR A 82 -7.48 -6.98 -2.63
N PHE A 83 -8.42 -6.06 -2.72
CA PHE A 83 -9.76 -6.25 -2.14
C PHE A 83 -10.58 -7.27 -2.92
N LYS A 84 -10.39 -7.37 -4.23
CA LYS A 84 -10.96 -8.48 -5.01
C LYS A 84 -10.44 -9.82 -4.54
N ALA A 85 -9.13 -9.95 -4.31
CA ALA A 85 -8.51 -11.17 -3.78
C ALA A 85 -9.01 -11.48 -2.36
N LEU A 86 -9.16 -10.47 -1.50
CA LEU A 86 -9.76 -10.63 -0.17
C LEU A 86 -11.23 -11.04 -0.23
N GLN A 87 -11.98 -10.64 -1.25
CA GLN A 87 -13.37 -11.09 -1.39
C GLN A 87 -13.43 -12.61 -1.64
N THR A 88 -12.52 -13.15 -2.45
CA THR A 88 -12.52 -14.56 -2.87
C THR A 88 -11.65 -15.49 -2.03
N GLY A 89 -10.70 -14.96 -1.25
CA GLY A 89 -9.71 -15.75 -0.51
C GLY A 89 -9.57 -15.36 0.96
N ASP A 90 -8.90 -16.20 1.74
CA ASP A 90 -8.66 -15.95 3.16
C ASP A 90 -7.60 -14.88 3.39
N VAL A 91 -7.82 -14.03 4.40
CA VAL A 91 -6.87 -12.96 4.78
C VAL A 91 -5.48 -13.55 5.07
N SER A 92 -5.42 -14.71 5.72
CA SER A 92 -4.18 -15.41 6.08
C SER A 92 -3.34 -15.86 4.88
N ARG A 93 -3.94 -15.97 3.68
CA ARG A 93 -3.23 -16.33 2.43
C ARG A 93 -2.99 -15.12 1.54
N VAL A 94 -3.98 -14.24 1.42
CA VAL A 94 -3.87 -13.04 0.56
C VAL A 94 -2.89 -12.02 1.14
N ALA A 95 -2.87 -11.83 2.46
CA ALA A 95 -2.00 -10.83 3.08
C ALA A 95 -0.50 -11.15 2.93
N PRO A 96 -0.01 -12.40 3.11
CA PRO A 96 1.39 -12.73 2.81
C PRO A 96 1.78 -12.51 1.34
N ILE A 97 0.91 -12.84 0.38
CA ILE A 97 1.17 -12.59 -1.05
C ILE A 97 1.33 -11.08 -1.29
N ASP A 98 0.47 -10.24 -0.70
CA ASP A 98 0.60 -8.79 -0.76
C ASP A 98 1.95 -8.31 -0.21
N LYS A 99 2.52 -8.97 0.80
CA LYS A 99 3.85 -8.61 1.35
C LYS A 99 5.03 -8.97 0.45
N LEU A 100 4.84 -9.76 -0.61
CA LEU A 100 5.84 -9.89 -1.67
C LEU A 100 6.09 -8.55 -2.40
N SER A 101 5.17 -7.58 -2.30
CA SER A 101 5.40 -6.20 -2.75
C SER A 101 6.67 -5.58 -2.16
N VAL A 102 7.08 -5.97 -0.95
CA VAL A 102 8.33 -5.50 -0.33
C VAL A 102 9.54 -5.92 -1.17
N VAL A 103 9.55 -7.16 -1.64
CA VAL A 103 10.62 -7.72 -2.47
C VAL A 103 10.66 -7.02 -3.82
N ILE A 104 9.49 -6.85 -4.45
CA ILE A 104 9.36 -6.13 -5.72
C ILE A 104 9.84 -4.68 -5.54
N THR A 105 9.47 -4.02 -4.44
CA THR A 105 9.88 -2.64 -4.13
C THR A 105 11.39 -2.52 -3.98
N ILE A 106 12.05 -3.46 -3.29
CA ILE A 106 13.52 -3.50 -3.17
C ILE A 106 14.18 -3.65 -4.55
N CYS A 107 13.64 -4.54 -5.40
CA CYS A 107 14.16 -4.71 -6.76
C CYS A 107 13.98 -3.43 -7.60
N LEU A 108 12.82 -2.79 -7.52
CA LEU A 108 12.53 -1.54 -8.22
C LEU A 108 13.36 -0.39 -7.66
N SER A 109 13.63 -0.31 -6.36
CA SER A 109 14.45 0.75 -5.77
C SER A 109 15.90 0.63 -6.22
N PHE A 110 16.43 -0.59 -6.33
CA PHE A 110 17.73 -0.82 -6.95
C PHE A 110 17.77 -0.37 -8.42
N LEU A 111 16.76 -0.74 -9.21
CA LEU A 111 16.74 -0.49 -10.65
C LEU A 111 16.51 1.00 -11.01
N PHE A 112 15.56 1.65 -10.34
CA PHE A 112 15.11 3.00 -10.66
C PHE A 112 15.75 4.08 -9.78
N LEU A 113 15.94 3.80 -8.48
CA LEU A 113 16.50 4.76 -7.52
C LEU A 113 18.01 4.56 -7.32
N LYS A 114 18.60 3.49 -7.88
CA LYS A 114 20.03 3.14 -7.75
C LYS A 114 20.50 3.02 -6.30
N GLU A 115 19.60 2.63 -5.40
CA GLU A 115 19.93 2.43 -3.99
C GLU A 115 20.86 1.21 -3.83
N PRO A 116 21.92 1.29 -3.02
CA PRO A 116 22.84 0.15 -2.84
C PRO A 116 22.14 -1.00 -2.11
N VAL A 117 22.05 -2.15 -2.76
CA VAL A 117 21.51 -3.36 -2.14
C VAL A 117 22.59 -4.05 -1.32
N SER A 118 22.45 -3.98 0.00
CA SER A 118 23.33 -4.73 0.91
C SER A 118 22.94 -6.21 1.01
N LEU A 119 23.90 -7.07 1.35
CA LEU A 119 23.66 -8.50 1.59
C LEU A 119 22.55 -8.73 2.64
N ARG A 120 22.45 -7.86 3.65
CA ARG A 120 21.42 -7.93 4.70
C ARG A 120 20.01 -7.72 4.14
N VAL A 121 19.87 -6.81 3.17
CA VAL A 121 18.58 -6.55 2.51
C VAL A 121 18.16 -7.75 1.67
N VAL A 122 19.10 -8.37 0.94
CA VAL A 122 18.82 -9.58 0.15
C VAL A 122 18.38 -10.74 1.04
N VAL A 123 19.11 -11.02 2.12
CA VAL A 123 18.75 -12.08 3.07
C VAL A 123 17.38 -11.81 3.71
N GLY A 124 17.10 -10.56 4.10
CA GLY A 124 15.79 -10.18 4.63
C GLY A 124 14.66 -10.40 3.61
N ALA A 125 14.88 -10.00 2.34
CA ALA A 125 13.90 -10.21 1.27
C ALA A 125 13.64 -11.70 1.00
N LEU A 126 14.68 -12.53 1.01
CA LEU A 126 14.55 -13.99 0.88
C LEU A 126 13.77 -14.60 2.04
N LEU A 127 14.01 -14.15 3.28
CA LEU A 127 13.25 -14.62 4.45
C LEU A 127 11.78 -14.22 4.40
N ILE A 128 11.47 -12.97 3.99
CA ILE A 128 10.08 -12.52 3.80
C ILE A 128 9.39 -13.36 2.71
N THR A 129 10.10 -13.60 1.59
CA THR A 129 9.58 -14.42 0.49
C THR A 129 9.32 -15.86 0.94
N GLY A 130 10.32 -16.49 1.57
CA GLY A 130 10.22 -17.86 2.06
C GLY A 130 9.11 -18.02 3.10
N GLY A 131 9.03 -17.11 4.08
CA GLY A 131 7.95 -17.10 5.06
C GLY A 131 6.56 -16.94 4.42
N SER A 132 6.43 -16.06 3.44
CA SER A 132 5.16 -15.86 2.72
C SER A 132 4.76 -17.10 1.91
N ILE A 133 5.71 -17.79 1.28
CA ILE A 133 5.46 -19.04 0.55
C ILE A 133 5.07 -20.16 1.52
N ILE A 134 5.76 -20.30 2.66
CA ILE A 134 5.42 -21.32 3.67
C ILE A 134 3.99 -21.15 4.16
N MET A 135 3.52 -19.91 4.39
CA MET A 135 2.14 -19.64 4.79
C MET A 135 1.09 -20.03 3.73
N LEU A 136 1.51 -20.21 2.47
CA LEU A 136 0.65 -20.64 1.37
C LEU A 136 0.63 -22.16 1.21
N ILE A 137 1.68 -22.84 1.65
CA ILE A 137 1.78 -24.30 1.62
C ILE A 137 0.90 -24.87 2.74
N LYS A 138 0.20 -25.96 2.44
CA LYS A 138 -0.78 -26.59 3.33
C LYS A 138 -0.13 -27.65 4.22
#